data_AF-A0A914Q235-F1
#
_entry.id   AF-A0A914Q235-F1
#
_cell.length_a   1.000
_cell.length_b   1.000
_cell.length_c   1.000
_cell.angle_alpha   90.00
_cell.angle_beta   90.00
_cell.angle_gamma   90.00
#
_symmetry.space_group_name_H-M   'P 1'
#
loop_
_entity.id
_entity.type
_entity.pdbx_description
1 polymer ?
#
loop_
_entity_poly.entity_id
_entity_poly.type
_entity_poly.pdbx_seq_one_letter_code
_entity_poly.pdbx_strand_id
1 'polypeptide(L)'
;MPYSMAVFEWSSKDMILFQSILMAPMGLFSLGFSFVYIRFNLVKKIPERVALIFGLAVFFLFYFMSFPWWFISSTIPYAHEIGAPAYFSQNEAAAALSALNVTGELVGCNIAYSWCESTKRINFIVFAIFAILAIGLAMPISNINLDILYSKVLGPIKQGVWQGILQASGQLINIVGPILVTLLYTVSGPFWLWLFELIVTGICIIMLLVFYPRLISYSVRVEKELEKRKAKIAI
;
A
#
# COMPACT_ATOMS: atom_id res chain seq x y z
N MET A 1 3.36 6.61 10.30
CA MET A 1 3.55 6.82 11.75
C MET A 1 2.89 8.10 12.25
N PRO A 2 3.18 9.32 11.72
CA PRO A 2 2.46 10.51 12.19
C PRO A 2 0.96 10.48 11.85
N TYR A 3 0.60 9.90 10.71
CA TYR A 3 -0.80 9.75 10.29
C TYR A 3 -1.62 8.86 11.23
N SER A 4 -1.12 7.66 11.59
CA SER A 4 -1.82 6.73 12.47
C SER A 4 -1.96 7.28 13.90
N MET A 5 -0.96 8.00 14.39
CA MET A 5 -1.05 8.71 15.68
C MET A 5 -2.12 9.81 15.65
N ALA A 6 -2.17 10.59 14.57
CA ALA A 6 -3.14 11.67 14.42
C ALA A 6 -4.58 11.16 14.27
N VAL A 7 -4.81 10.11 13.47
CA VAL A 7 -6.16 9.58 13.18
C VAL A 7 -6.73 8.75 14.33
N PHE A 8 -5.89 7.99 15.03
CA PHE A 8 -6.34 7.06 16.07
C PHE A 8 -6.10 7.57 17.49
N GLU A 9 -5.57 8.79 17.64
CA GLU A 9 -5.28 9.42 18.95
C GLU A 9 -4.38 8.52 19.82
N TRP A 10 -3.44 7.83 19.18
CA TRP A 10 -2.54 6.93 19.89
C TRP A 10 -1.32 7.64 20.40
N SER A 11 -0.93 7.28 21.62
CA SER A 11 0.38 7.64 22.16
C SER A 11 1.50 7.03 21.30
N SER A 12 2.71 7.56 21.44
CA SER A 12 3.87 7.04 20.73
C SER A 12 4.12 5.56 21.04
N LYS A 13 3.85 5.14 22.29
CA LYS A 13 3.98 3.75 22.75
C LYS A 13 2.90 2.85 22.16
N ASP A 14 1.65 3.30 22.20
CA ASP A 14 0.52 2.52 21.67
C ASP A 14 0.64 2.35 20.16
N MET A 15 1.07 3.39 19.43
CA MET A 15 1.29 3.28 17.99
C MET A 15 2.31 2.21 17.63
N ILE A 16 3.45 2.15 18.35
CA ILE A 16 4.47 1.13 18.10
C ILE A 16 3.92 -0.27 18.41
N LEU A 17 3.15 -0.40 19.50
CA LEU A 17 2.51 -1.66 19.89
C LEU A 17 1.51 -2.12 18.82
N PHE A 18 0.59 -1.26 18.40
CA PHE A 18 -0.40 -1.58 17.38
C PHE A 18 0.24 -1.87 16.01
N GLN A 19 1.27 -1.12 15.63
CA GLN A 19 2.02 -1.38 14.41
C GLN A 19 2.64 -2.79 14.43
N SER A 20 3.20 -3.20 15.56
CA SER A 20 3.79 -4.52 15.75
C SER A 20 2.71 -5.62 15.70
N ILE A 21 1.57 -5.39 16.35
CA ILE A 21 0.41 -6.30 16.34
C ILE A 21 -0.19 -6.44 14.93
N LEU A 22 -0.14 -5.41 14.08
CA LEU A 22 -0.58 -5.51 12.68
C LEU A 22 0.45 -6.24 11.81
N MET A 23 1.73 -5.91 11.95
CA MET A 23 2.79 -6.47 11.10
C MET A 23 2.97 -7.99 11.28
N ALA A 24 2.78 -8.51 12.51
CA ALA A 24 2.94 -9.95 12.77
C ALA A 24 1.93 -10.83 12.00
N PRO A 25 0.60 -10.61 12.08
CA PRO A 25 -0.39 -11.28 11.24
C PRO A 25 -0.16 -11.09 9.75
N MET A 26 0.23 -9.88 9.31
CA MET A 26 0.54 -9.62 7.89
C MET A 26 1.67 -10.52 7.39
N GLY A 27 2.74 -10.65 8.18
CA GLY A 27 3.88 -11.54 7.88
C GLY A 27 3.49 -13.02 7.89
N LEU A 28 2.75 -13.47 8.92
CA LEU A 28 2.29 -14.86 9.02
C LEU A 28 1.35 -15.23 7.87
N PHE A 29 0.42 -14.34 7.53
CA PHE A 29 -0.52 -14.54 6.42
C PHE A 29 0.21 -14.57 5.08
N SER A 30 1.18 -13.67 4.88
CA SER A 30 2.05 -13.65 3.70
C SER A 30 2.87 -14.93 3.54
N LEU A 31 3.50 -15.41 4.61
CA LEU A 31 4.26 -16.67 4.61
C LEU A 31 3.35 -17.87 4.33
N GLY A 32 2.22 -17.96 5.02
CA GLY A 32 1.25 -19.04 4.84
C GLY A 32 0.69 -19.06 3.42
N PHE A 33 0.30 -17.90 2.90
CA PHE A 33 -0.18 -17.78 1.53
C PHE A 33 0.90 -18.15 0.52
N SER A 34 2.13 -17.65 0.67
CA SER A 34 3.26 -17.97 -0.22
C SER A 34 3.56 -19.47 -0.22
N PHE A 35 3.52 -20.11 0.94
CA PHE A 35 3.69 -21.55 1.07
C PHE A 35 2.59 -22.33 0.33
N VAL A 36 1.33 -21.96 0.51
CA VAL A 36 0.18 -22.52 -0.23
C VAL A 36 0.36 -22.30 -1.74
N TYR A 37 0.74 -21.09 -2.14
CA TYR A 37 0.92 -20.72 -3.54
C TYR A 37 1.94 -21.61 -4.26
N ILE A 38 3.05 -21.91 -3.58
CA ILE A 38 4.09 -22.82 -4.08
C ILE A 38 3.60 -24.28 -4.01
N ARG A 39 3.08 -24.73 -2.87
CA ARG A 39 2.71 -26.14 -2.61
C ARG A 39 1.62 -26.66 -3.55
N PHE A 40 0.66 -25.81 -3.91
CA PHE A 40 -0.41 -26.16 -4.84
C PHE A 40 -0.07 -25.88 -6.32
N ASN A 41 1.18 -25.47 -6.60
CA ASN A 41 1.65 -25.09 -7.92
C ASN A 41 0.73 -24.06 -8.60
N LEU A 42 0.22 -23.09 -7.83
CA LEU A 42 -0.68 -22.06 -8.37
C LEU A 42 0.00 -21.21 -9.44
N VAL A 43 1.33 -21.06 -9.36
CA VAL A 43 2.19 -20.47 -10.40
C VAL A 43 1.95 -21.08 -11.79
N LYS A 44 1.65 -22.39 -11.87
CA LYS A 44 1.39 -23.06 -13.16
C LYS A 44 -0.07 -22.99 -13.59
N LYS A 45 -0.99 -22.84 -12.63
CA LYS A 45 -2.44 -22.87 -12.87
C LYS A 45 -3.03 -21.50 -13.17
N ILE A 46 -2.50 -20.47 -12.51
CA ILE A 46 -2.96 -19.09 -12.65
C ILE A 46 -1.97 -18.37 -13.57
N PRO A 47 -2.41 -17.78 -14.69
CA PRO A 47 -1.54 -16.96 -15.51
C PRO A 47 -1.08 -15.74 -14.71
N GLU A 48 0.20 -15.39 -14.81
CA GLU A 48 0.85 -14.38 -13.96
C GLU A 48 0.17 -13.01 -14.07
N ARG A 49 -0.35 -12.69 -15.25
CA ARG A 49 -1.08 -11.43 -15.50
C ARG A 49 -2.36 -11.33 -14.70
N VAL A 50 -3.10 -12.43 -14.57
CA VAL A 50 -4.36 -12.45 -13.79
C VAL A 50 -4.03 -12.32 -12.31
N ALA A 51 -2.96 -12.96 -11.84
CA ALA A 51 -2.49 -12.80 -10.47
C ALA A 51 -2.05 -11.34 -10.18
N LEU A 52 -1.39 -10.67 -11.13
CA LEU A 52 -1.05 -9.24 -11.01
C LEU A 52 -2.28 -8.32 -10.99
N ILE A 53 -3.25 -8.55 -11.88
CA ILE A 53 -4.51 -7.77 -11.86
C ILE A 53 -5.23 -7.96 -10.53
N PHE A 54 -5.30 -9.19 -10.03
CA PHE A 54 -5.90 -9.49 -8.72
C PHE A 54 -5.17 -8.74 -7.60
N GLY A 55 -3.84 -8.80 -7.55
CA GLY A 55 -3.07 -8.08 -6.55
C GLY A 55 -3.29 -6.57 -6.60
N LEU A 56 -3.22 -5.97 -7.79
CA LEU A 56 -3.49 -4.55 -7.97
C LEU A 56 -4.94 -4.17 -7.62
N ALA A 57 -5.92 -5.03 -7.89
CA ALA A 57 -7.31 -4.80 -7.53
C ALA A 57 -7.51 -4.79 -6.00
N VAL A 58 -6.82 -5.68 -5.27
CA VAL A 58 -6.84 -5.67 -3.80
C VAL A 58 -6.17 -4.41 -3.24
N PHE A 59 -5.05 -3.95 -3.81
CA PHE A 59 -4.43 -2.68 -3.44
C PHE A 59 -5.35 -1.49 -3.71
N PHE A 60 -5.98 -1.45 -4.89
CA PHE A 60 -6.96 -0.42 -5.23
C PHE A 60 -8.11 -0.40 -4.22
N LEU A 61 -8.65 -1.57 -3.86
CA LEU A 61 -9.70 -1.70 -2.87
C LEU A 61 -9.24 -1.22 -1.49
N PHE A 62 -8.01 -1.51 -1.08
CA PHE A 62 -7.44 -0.99 0.15
C PHE A 62 -7.38 0.54 0.15
N TYR A 63 -6.83 1.17 -0.89
CA TYR A 63 -6.78 2.63 -0.98
C TYR A 63 -8.17 3.26 -1.05
N PHE A 64 -9.10 2.63 -1.76
CA PHE A 64 -10.48 3.08 -1.88
C PHE A 64 -11.24 3.01 -0.55
N MET A 65 -11.12 1.90 0.18
CA MET A 65 -11.79 1.70 1.47
C MET A 65 -11.16 2.51 2.60
N SER A 66 -9.85 2.75 2.53
CA SER A 66 -9.13 3.61 3.46
C SER A 66 -9.18 5.09 3.07
N PHE A 67 -9.87 5.45 1.99
CA PHE A 67 -10.04 6.84 1.59
C PHE A 67 -10.94 7.58 2.59
N PRO A 68 -10.58 8.81 3.02
CA PRO A 68 -11.42 9.61 3.92
C PRO A 68 -12.60 10.21 3.14
N TRP A 69 -13.61 9.39 2.88
CA TRP A 69 -14.80 9.77 2.12
C TRP A 69 -15.56 10.91 2.78
N TRP A 70 -16.10 11.82 1.96
CA TRP A 70 -16.84 13.00 2.42
C TRP A 70 -18.07 12.68 3.28
N PHE A 71 -18.67 11.49 3.11
CA PHE A 71 -19.87 11.07 3.84
C PHE A 71 -19.60 10.60 5.26
N ILE A 72 -18.32 10.43 5.64
CA ILE A 72 -17.94 10.10 7.01
C ILE A 72 -18.14 11.36 7.86
N SER A 73 -18.99 11.26 8.88
CA SER A 73 -19.35 12.40 9.73
C SER A 73 -18.23 12.79 10.70
N SER A 74 -17.45 11.82 11.19
CA SER A 74 -16.33 12.05 12.11
C SER A 74 -15.13 12.66 11.41
N THR A 75 -14.64 13.80 11.91
CA THR A 75 -13.35 14.41 11.53
C THR A 75 -12.25 13.95 12.47
N ILE A 76 -10.99 14.15 12.07
CA ILE A 76 -9.85 13.90 12.95
C ILE A 76 -9.84 14.98 14.05
N PRO A 77 -9.82 14.59 15.34
CA PRO A 77 -9.75 15.59 16.40
C PRO A 77 -8.35 16.21 16.48
N TYR A 78 -8.32 17.49 16.84
CA TYR A 78 -7.08 18.15 17.22
C TYR A 78 -6.46 17.50 18.46
N ALA A 79 -5.15 17.68 18.59
CA ALA A 79 -4.40 17.13 19.69
C ALA A 79 -4.93 17.68 21.02
N HIS A 80 -5.43 16.79 21.86
CA HIS A 80 -5.97 17.05 23.19
C HIS A 80 -5.32 16.10 24.19
N GLU A 81 -5.46 16.40 25.48
CA GLU A 81 -4.92 15.54 26.53
C GLU A 81 -5.79 14.30 26.73
N ILE A 82 -5.13 13.16 27.01
CA ILE A 82 -5.78 11.90 27.34
C ILE A 82 -6.65 12.09 28.61
N GLY A 83 -7.97 12.08 28.44
CA GLY A 83 -8.94 12.22 29.53
C GLY A 83 -9.47 13.64 29.77
N ALA A 84 -9.05 14.64 28.98
CA ALA A 84 -9.62 15.98 29.02
C ALA A 84 -10.78 16.13 28.01
N PRO A 85 -11.88 16.82 28.35
CA PRO A 85 -12.96 17.06 27.41
C PRO A 85 -12.49 17.94 26.24
N ALA A 86 -12.92 17.59 25.01
CA ALA A 86 -12.46 18.11 23.71
C ALA A 86 -12.71 19.61 23.43
N TYR A 87 -13.00 20.43 24.45
CA TYR A 87 -13.36 21.84 24.33
C TYR A 87 -12.27 22.79 24.85
N PHE A 88 -11.14 22.28 25.36
CA PHE A 88 -10.09 23.10 25.97
C PHE A 88 -9.04 23.55 24.94
N SER A 89 -8.68 24.84 24.97
CA SER A 89 -7.67 25.41 24.09
C SER A 89 -6.26 24.90 24.47
N GLN A 90 -5.40 24.60 23.48
CA GLN A 90 -4.04 24.09 23.72
C GLN A 90 -3.17 25.00 24.60
N ASN A 91 -3.42 26.31 24.54
CA ASN A 91 -2.64 27.31 25.29
C ASN A 91 -2.98 27.29 26.79
N GLU A 92 -4.21 26.91 27.14
CA GLU A 92 -4.64 26.84 28.54
C GLU A 92 -4.48 25.42 29.11
N ALA A 93 -4.59 24.37 28.27
CA ALA A 93 -4.37 22.98 28.67
C ALA A 93 -2.91 22.72 29.08
N ALA A 94 -1.95 23.11 28.23
CA ALA A 94 -0.52 22.95 28.54
C ALA A 94 -0.08 23.75 29.78
N ALA A 95 -0.67 24.94 30.00
CA ALA A 95 -0.43 25.76 31.18
C ALA A 95 -1.07 25.18 32.46
N ALA A 96 -2.29 24.64 32.36
CA ALA A 96 -2.96 23.95 33.47
C ALA A 96 -2.26 22.62 33.83
N LEU A 97 -1.72 21.91 32.84
CA LEU A 97 -0.99 20.65 33.02
C LEU A 97 0.40 20.86 33.63
N SER A 98 1.13 21.91 33.21
CA SER A 98 2.35 22.34 33.90
C SER A 98 2.09 22.76 35.36
N ALA A 99 0.89 23.26 35.67
CA ALA A 99 0.50 23.59 37.05
C ALA A 99 0.13 22.36 37.89
N LEU A 100 -0.31 21.25 37.28
CA LEU A 100 -0.72 20.01 37.94
C LEU A 100 0.35 18.90 37.96
N ASN A 101 1.49 19.09 37.31
CA ASN A 101 2.62 18.14 37.24
C ASN A 101 2.21 16.74 36.74
N VAL A 102 1.18 16.68 35.90
CA VAL A 102 0.71 15.46 35.24
C VAL A 102 1.43 15.36 33.90
N THR A 103 2.15 14.26 33.66
CA THR A 103 2.78 13.99 32.37
C THR A 103 1.73 13.43 31.39
N GLY A 104 0.81 14.27 30.92
CA GLY A 104 -0.11 13.93 29.84
C GLY A 104 0.61 13.99 28.48
N GLU A 105 0.54 12.92 27.68
CA GLU A 105 1.00 12.95 26.29
C GLU A 105 -0.13 13.54 25.43
N LEU A 106 0.16 14.57 24.64
CA LEU A 106 -0.81 15.11 23.68
C LEU A 106 -1.04 14.09 22.56
N VAL A 107 -2.29 13.67 22.37
CA VAL A 107 -2.69 12.70 21.34
C VAL A 107 -3.65 13.34 20.35
N GLY A 108 -3.46 13.07 19.05
CA GLY A 108 -4.28 13.61 17.97
C GLY A 108 -3.50 14.50 16.98
N CYS A 109 -4.23 15.30 16.21
CA CYS A 109 -3.66 16.10 15.11
C CYS A 109 -3.05 17.42 15.61
N ASN A 110 -1.78 17.69 15.27
CA ASN A 110 -1.12 18.95 15.66
C ASN A 110 -1.83 20.16 15.01
N ILE A 111 -2.09 21.23 15.77
CA ILE A 111 -2.74 22.47 15.29
C ILE A 111 -1.94 23.13 14.15
N ALA A 112 -0.64 22.89 14.07
CA ALA A 112 0.20 23.35 12.95
C ALA A 112 -0.29 22.86 11.58
N TYR A 113 -1.10 21.79 11.53
CA TYR A 113 -1.64 21.24 10.30
C TYR A 113 -3.07 21.74 10.04
N SER A 114 -3.25 22.51 8.98
CA SER A 114 -4.55 23.04 8.56
C SER A 114 -5.54 21.97 8.07
N TRP A 115 -5.04 20.81 7.63
CA TRP A 115 -5.86 19.74 7.08
C TRP A 115 -6.58 18.87 8.14
N CYS A 116 -6.32 19.07 9.43
CA CYS A 116 -6.98 18.31 10.50
C CYS A 116 -8.51 18.47 10.47
N GLU A 117 -9.00 19.70 10.28
CA GLU A 117 -10.44 20.04 10.19
C GLU A 117 -11.15 19.39 9.00
N SER A 118 -10.49 19.37 7.85
CA SER A 118 -11.08 18.87 6.61
C SER A 118 -11.04 17.34 6.49
N THR A 119 -10.13 16.69 7.22
CA THR A 119 -9.88 15.25 7.04
C THR A 119 -10.84 14.41 7.87
N LYS A 120 -11.49 13.45 7.21
CA LYS A 120 -12.39 12.50 7.87
C LYS A 120 -11.65 11.35 8.54
N ARG A 121 -12.14 10.94 9.71
CA ARG A 121 -11.57 9.85 10.51
C ARG A 121 -12.06 8.50 9.98
N ILE A 122 -11.12 7.63 9.59
CA ILE A 122 -11.42 6.29 9.09
C ILE A 122 -11.51 5.30 10.25
N ASN A 123 -12.37 4.28 10.12
CA ASN A 123 -12.48 3.21 11.11
C ASN A 123 -11.23 2.31 11.09
N PHE A 124 -10.61 2.13 12.26
CA PHE A 124 -9.40 1.33 12.40
C PHE A 124 -9.56 -0.12 11.95
N ILE A 125 -10.69 -0.77 12.26
CA ILE A 125 -10.93 -2.18 11.92
C ILE A 125 -11.00 -2.38 10.42
N VAL A 126 -11.67 -1.48 9.71
CA VAL A 126 -11.75 -1.50 8.23
C VAL A 126 -10.35 -1.33 7.65
N PHE A 127 -9.60 -0.33 8.13
CA PHE A 127 -8.23 -0.10 7.69
C PHE A 127 -7.34 -1.35 7.94
N ALA A 128 -7.40 -1.93 9.13
CA ALA A 128 -6.61 -3.10 9.51
C ALA A 128 -6.89 -4.33 8.63
N ILE A 129 -8.17 -4.66 8.40
CA ILE A 129 -8.55 -5.82 7.58
C ILE A 129 -8.03 -5.66 6.16
N PHE A 130 -8.28 -4.50 5.52
CA PHE A 130 -7.81 -4.27 4.16
C PHE A 130 -6.29 -4.14 4.07
N ALA A 131 -5.62 -3.62 5.10
CA ALA A 131 -4.15 -3.60 5.16
C ALA A 131 -3.56 -5.01 5.25
N ILE A 132 -4.17 -5.91 6.03
CA ILE A 132 -3.77 -7.32 6.11
C ILE A 132 -3.93 -8.00 4.76
N LEU A 133 -5.03 -7.75 4.05
CA LEU A 133 -5.23 -8.29 2.70
C LEU A 133 -4.23 -7.68 1.69
N ALA A 134 -4.03 -6.37 1.69
CA ALA A 134 -3.13 -5.72 0.75
C ALA A 134 -1.67 -6.18 0.94
N ILE A 135 -1.16 -6.10 2.16
CA ILE A 135 0.26 -6.39 2.40
C ILE A 135 0.49 -7.89 2.64
N GLY A 136 -0.45 -8.57 3.28
CA GLY A 136 -0.35 -10.01 3.54
C GLY A 136 -0.67 -10.88 2.33
N LEU A 137 -1.55 -10.47 1.42
CA LEU A 137 -1.94 -11.26 0.25
C LEU A 137 -1.47 -10.64 -1.06
N ALA A 138 -1.83 -9.38 -1.30
CA ALA A 138 -1.65 -8.76 -2.61
C ALA A 138 -0.16 -8.49 -2.91
N MET A 139 0.61 -8.03 -1.92
CA MET A 139 2.04 -7.77 -2.06
C MET A 139 2.84 -9.03 -2.45
N PRO A 140 2.78 -10.18 -1.74
CA PRO A 140 3.55 -11.36 -2.13
C PRO A 140 3.09 -11.93 -3.48
N ILE A 141 1.78 -11.96 -3.76
CA ILE A 141 1.27 -12.37 -5.08
C ILE A 141 1.86 -11.50 -6.18
N SER A 142 1.79 -10.18 -6.00
CA SER A 142 2.22 -9.23 -7.03
C SER A 142 3.71 -9.33 -7.28
N ASN A 143 4.53 -9.37 -6.22
CA ASN A 143 5.99 -9.44 -6.34
C ASN A 143 6.44 -10.73 -7.04
N ILE A 144 5.93 -11.89 -6.61
CA ILE A 144 6.30 -13.18 -7.21
C ILE A 144 5.89 -13.23 -8.69
N ASN A 145 4.65 -12.84 -9.01
CA ASN A 145 4.17 -12.93 -10.39
C ASN A 145 4.78 -11.85 -11.29
N LEU A 146 5.15 -10.69 -10.75
CA LEU A 146 5.84 -9.63 -11.50
C LEU A 146 7.23 -10.13 -11.94
N ASP A 147 8.00 -10.70 -11.01
CA ASP A 147 9.34 -11.23 -11.30
C ASP A 147 9.30 -12.38 -12.32
N ILE A 148 8.34 -13.30 -12.15
CA ILE A 148 8.14 -14.43 -13.08
C ILE A 148 7.73 -13.90 -14.46
N LEU A 149 6.75 -12.98 -14.52
CA LEU A 149 6.26 -12.44 -15.79
C LEU A 149 7.35 -11.67 -16.52
N TYR A 150 8.08 -10.82 -15.81
CA TYR A 150 9.18 -10.03 -16.37
C TYR A 150 10.26 -10.93 -16.97
N SER A 151 10.66 -11.96 -16.23
CA SER A 151 11.60 -13.00 -16.69
C SER A 151 11.10 -13.75 -17.93
N LYS A 152 9.84 -14.18 -17.92
CA LYS A 152 9.21 -14.91 -19.04
C LYS A 152 9.06 -14.05 -20.29
N VAL A 153 8.83 -12.75 -20.14
CA VAL A 153 8.69 -11.81 -21.26
C VAL A 153 10.05 -11.51 -21.90
N LEU A 154 11.12 -11.36 -21.10
CA LEU A 154 12.48 -11.13 -21.61
C LEU A 154 13.04 -12.35 -22.38
N GLY A 155 12.76 -13.56 -21.92
CA GLY A 155 13.26 -14.78 -22.56
C GLY A 155 14.80 -14.88 -22.52
N PRO A 156 15.50 -15.11 -23.64
CA PRO A 156 16.95 -15.34 -23.67
C PRO A 156 17.81 -14.06 -23.63
N ILE A 157 17.20 -12.88 -23.55
CA ILE A 157 17.92 -11.60 -23.42
C ILE A 157 18.63 -11.57 -22.05
N LYS A 158 19.65 -10.71 -21.85
CA LYS A 158 20.43 -10.51 -20.59
C LYS A 158 19.54 -10.29 -19.34
N GLN A 159 18.91 -11.36 -18.84
CA GLN A 159 17.82 -11.33 -17.87
C GLN A 159 18.29 -10.75 -16.54
N GLY A 160 19.49 -11.13 -16.10
CA GLY A 160 20.07 -10.65 -14.86
C GLY A 160 20.27 -9.13 -14.82
N VAL A 161 20.68 -8.50 -15.93
CA VAL A 161 20.88 -7.04 -15.99
C VAL A 161 19.55 -6.31 -15.87
N TRP A 162 18.56 -6.72 -16.66
CA TRP A 162 17.25 -6.08 -16.67
C TRP A 162 16.46 -6.30 -15.39
N GLN A 163 16.58 -7.47 -14.78
CA GLN A 163 15.97 -7.75 -13.48
C GLN A 163 16.69 -7.00 -12.36
N GLY A 164 18.02 -6.86 -12.46
CA GLY A 164 18.80 -6.01 -11.56
C GLY A 164 18.38 -4.54 -11.62
N ILE A 165 18.15 -3.99 -12.80
CA ILE A 165 17.65 -2.61 -12.97
C ILE A 165 16.26 -2.45 -12.33
N LEU A 166 15.36 -3.42 -12.54
CA LEU A 166 14.03 -3.41 -11.93
C LEU A 166 14.12 -3.39 -10.40
N GLN A 167 14.94 -4.27 -9.82
CA GLN A 167 15.15 -4.31 -8.37
C GLN A 167 15.81 -3.04 -7.84
N ALA A 168 16.82 -2.51 -8.52
CA ALA A 168 17.47 -1.26 -8.15
C ALA A 168 16.48 -0.09 -8.12
N SER A 169 15.57 -0.01 -9.10
CA SER A 169 14.51 1.01 -9.11
C SER A 169 13.55 0.88 -7.92
N GLY A 170 13.19 -0.35 -7.54
CA GLY A 170 12.38 -0.62 -6.35
C GLY A 170 13.07 -0.18 -5.05
N GLN A 171 14.37 -0.44 -4.93
CA GLN A 171 15.13 0.01 -3.75
C GLN A 171 15.28 1.53 -3.69
N LEU A 172 15.42 2.19 -4.84
CA LEU A 172 15.43 3.65 -4.90
C LEU A 172 14.11 4.25 -4.39
N ILE A 173 12.98 3.65 -4.77
CA ILE A 173 11.66 4.06 -4.27
C ILE A 173 11.55 3.85 -2.75
N ASN A 174 12.13 2.80 -2.18
CA ASN A 174 12.12 2.58 -0.72
C ASN A 174 12.92 3.65 0.04
N ILE A 175 13.94 4.25 -0.58
CA ILE A 175 14.73 5.34 0.01
C ILE A 175 14.00 6.68 -0.15
N VAL A 176 13.54 6.98 -1.37
CA VAL A 176 12.95 8.29 -1.71
C VAL A 176 11.49 8.41 -1.25
N GLY A 177 10.74 7.31 -1.28
CA GLY A 177 9.31 7.25 -0.99
C GLY A 177 8.94 7.82 0.38
N PRO A 178 9.55 7.37 1.50
CA PRO A 178 9.25 7.89 2.82
C PRO A 178 9.51 9.40 2.96
N ILE A 179 10.52 9.93 2.28
CA ILE A 179 10.86 11.36 2.29
C ILE A 179 9.76 12.15 1.59
N LEU A 180 9.39 11.75 0.37
CA LEU A 180 8.33 12.41 -0.40
C LEU A 180 6.98 12.34 0.31
N VAL A 181 6.62 11.17 0.85
CA VAL A 181 5.37 10.98 1.60
C VAL A 181 5.34 11.86 2.84
N THR A 182 6.46 11.99 3.56
CA THR A 182 6.53 12.84 4.76
C THR A 182 6.36 14.32 4.40
N LEU A 183 7.01 14.81 3.34
CA LEU A 183 6.86 16.20 2.88
C LEU A 183 5.45 16.49 2.39
N LEU A 184 4.87 15.57 1.63
CA LEU A 184 3.51 15.74 1.11
C LEU A 184 2.48 15.66 2.24
N TYR A 185 2.71 14.81 3.24
CA TYR A 185 1.89 14.72 4.44
C TYR A 185 1.87 16.03 5.24
N THR A 186 3.02 16.67 5.46
CA THR A 186 3.07 17.91 6.25
C THR A 186 2.37 19.07 5.55
N VAL A 187 2.47 19.17 4.23
CA VAL A 187 1.92 20.30 3.45
C VAL A 187 0.47 20.08 3.04
N SER A 188 0.16 18.92 2.47
CA SER A 188 -1.13 18.64 1.82
C SER A 188 -2.04 17.73 2.65
N GLY A 189 -1.49 17.04 3.64
CA GLY A 189 -2.24 16.10 4.45
C GLY A 189 -2.53 14.77 3.74
N PRO A 190 -3.26 13.87 4.43
CA PRO A 190 -3.44 12.49 3.99
C PRO A 190 -4.42 12.32 2.82
N PHE A 191 -5.35 13.26 2.62
CA PHE A 191 -6.32 13.18 1.52
C PHE A 191 -5.64 13.06 0.15
N TRP A 192 -4.70 13.96 -0.14
CA TRP A 192 -3.98 13.98 -1.41
C TRP A 192 -3.04 12.80 -1.59
N LEU A 193 -2.44 12.33 -0.50
CA LEU A 193 -1.61 11.12 -0.50
C LEU A 193 -2.42 9.89 -0.94
N TRP A 194 -3.58 9.67 -0.31
CA TRP A 194 -4.44 8.54 -0.66
C TRP A 194 -5.02 8.66 -2.08
N LEU A 195 -5.37 9.88 -2.50
CA LEU A 195 -5.82 10.13 -3.87
C LEU A 195 -4.74 9.81 -4.90
N PHE A 196 -3.50 10.24 -4.65
CA PHE A 196 -2.36 9.96 -5.50
C PHE A 196 -2.14 8.44 -5.66
N GLU A 197 -2.13 7.69 -4.56
CA GLU A 197 -1.95 6.23 -4.59
C GLU A 197 -3.09 5.51 -5.34
N LEU A 198 -4.33 5.97 -5.15
CA LEU A 198 -5.49 5.44 -5.86
C LEU A 198 -5.38 5.66 -7.37
N ILE A 199 -4.96 6.87 -7.79
CA ILE A 199 -4.76 7.21 -9.21
C ILE A 199 -3.62 6.40 -9.80
N VAL A 200 -2.46 6.33 -9.15
CA VAL A 200 -1.30 5.58 -9.64
C VAL A 200 -1.63 4.10 -9.79
N THR A 201 -2.26 3.50 -8.79
CA THR A 201 -2.68 2.10 -8.85
C THR A 201 -3.72 1.88 -9.96
N GLY A 202 -4.67 2.80 -10.13
CA GLY A 202 -5.63 2.79 -11.23
C GLY A 202 -4.95 2.82 -12.60
N ILE A 203 -3.95 3.70 -12.78
CA ILE A 203 -3.15 3.79 -14.01
C ILE A 203 -2.39 2.48 -14.26
N CYS A 204 -1.80 1.88 -13.23
CA CYS A 204 -1.11 0.58 -13.36
C CYS A 204 -2.07 -0.53 -13.83
N ILE A 205 -3.28 -0.59 -13.28
CA ILE A 205 -4.32 -1.53 -13.74
C ILE A 205 -4.68 -1.28 -15.20
N ILE A 206 -4.93 -0.02 -15.58
CA ILE A 206 -5.26 0.34 -16.96
C ILE A 206 -4.13 -0.04 -17.92
N MET A 207 -2.88 0.28 -17.58
CA MET A 207 -1.72 -0.10 -18.39
C MET A 207 -1.62 -1.62 -18.53
N LEU A 208 -1.82 -2.37 -17.45
CA LEU A 208 -1.78 -3.83 -17.50
C LEU A 208 -2.89 -4.42 -18.37
N LEU A 209 -4.09 -3.81 -18.38
CA LEU A 209 -5.20 -4.21 -19.24
C LEU A 209 -4.93 -3.88 -20.72
N VAL A 210 -4.43 -2.67 -21.02
CA VAL A 210 -4.09 -2.24 -22.39
C VAL A 210 -2.98 -3.12 -22.97
N PHE A 211 -1.95 -3.40 -22.19
CA PHE A 211 -0.85 -4.26 -22.61
C PHE A 211 -1.13 -5.75 -22.38
N TYR A 212 -2.28 -6.12 -21.79
CA TYR A 212 -2.63 -7.50 -21.50
C TYR A 212 -2.35 -8.46 -22.67
N PRO A 213 -2.77 -8.22 -23.93
CA PRO A 213 -2.47 -9.12 -25.04
C PRO A 213 -0.99 -9.20 -25.42
N ARG A 214 -0.16 -8.22 -25.05
CA ARG A 214 1.28 -8.15 -25.39
C ARG A 214 2.19 -8.84 -24.38
N LEU A 215 1.78 -9.00 -23.11
CA LEU A 215 2.60 -9.60 -22.04
C LEU A 215 2.79 -11.15 -22.15
N ILE A 216 2.77 -11.69 -23.37
CA ILE A 216 2.94 -13.13 -23.65
C ILE A 216 4.37 -13.59 -23.39
N SER A 217 4.51 -14.74 -22.73
CA SER A 217 5.80 -15.36 -22.49
C SER A 217 6.52 -15.59 -23.82
N TYR A 218 7.84 -15.45 -23.79
CA TYR A 218 8.68 -15.66 -24.95
C TYR A 218 8.46 -17.03 -25.59
N SER A 219 8.28 -18.09 -24.78
CA SER A 219 8.01 -19.45 -25.26
C SER A 219 6.79 -19.53 -26.18
N VAL A 220 5.67 -18.94 -25.77
CA VAL A 220 4.42 -18.93 -26.55
C VAL A 220 4.57 -18.06 -27.80
N ARG A 221 5.38 -17.00 -27.74
CA ARG A 221 5.69 -16.18 -28.93
C ARG A 221 6.48 -16.97 -29.97
N VAL A 222 7.50 -17.73 -29.54
CA VAL A 222 8.31 -18.57 -30.42
C VAL A 222 7.47 -19.70 -31.04
N GLU A 223 6.62 -20.35 -30.24
CA GLU A 223 5.73 -21.42 -30.72
C GLU A 223 4.79 -20.93 -31.82
N LYS A 224 4.12 -19.79 -31.63
CA LYS A 224 3.27 -19.17 -32.66
C LYS A 224 4.03 -18.83 -33.94
N GLU A 225 5.26 -18.36 -33.83
CA GLU A 225 6.10 -18.09 -35.02
C GLU A 225 6.53 -19.39 -35.73
N LEU A 226 6.79 -20.46 -34.96
CA LEU A 226 7.11 -21.77 -35.51
C LEU A 226 5.91 -22.37 -36.27
N GLU A 227 4.70 -22.28 -35.71
CA GLU A 227 3.47 -22.72 -36.36
C GLU A 227 3.20 -21.95 -37.66
N LYS A 228 3.35 -20.61 -37.65
CA LYS A 228 3.25 -19.79 -38.87
C LYS A 228 4.26 -20.20 -39.94
N ARG A 229 5.50 -20.52 -39.55
CA ARG A 229 6.53 -21.00 -40.48
C ARG A 229 6.16 -22.37 -41.07
N LYS A 230 5.68 -23.30 -40.24
CA LYS A 230 5.20 -24.62 -40.70
C LYS A 230 4.04 -24.47 -41.68
N ALA A 231 3.07 -23.59 -41.40
CA ALA A 231 1.94 -23.33 -42.28
C ALA A 231 2.36 -22.75 -43.65
N LYS A 232 3.40 -21.91 -43.69
CA LYS A 232 3.94 -21.36 -44.95
C LYS A 232 4.69 -22.38 -45.80
N ILE A 233 5.29 -23.41 -45.20
CA ILE A 233 6.03 -24.46 -45.93
C ILE A 233 5.07 -25.54 -46.48
N ALA A 234 3.87 -25.66 -45.90
CA ALA A 234 2.87 -26.63 -46.31
C ALA A 234 2.00 -26.18 -47.51
N ILE A 235 2.24 -24.99 -48.07
CA ILE A 235 1.57 -24.41 -49.25
C ILE A 235 2.60 -24.35 -50.38
#